data_AF-A0A2R7Y0T0-F1
#
_entry.id   AF-A0A2R7Y0T0-F1
#
_cell.length_a   1.000
_cell.length_b   1.000
_cell.length_c   1.000
_cell.angle_alpha   90.00
_cell.angle_beta   90.00
_cell.angle_gamma   90.00
#
_symmetry.space_group_name_H-M   'P 1'
#
loop_
_entity.id
_entity.type
_entity.pdbx_description
1 polymer ?
#
loop_
_entity_poly.entity_id
_entity_poly.type
_entity_poly.pdbx_seq_one_letter_code
_entity_poly.pdbx_strand_id
1 'polypeptide(L)'
;MVPRTLLERIVVNHMSRQGLRFEGGSVEEGVLRFVGNGTAYVVKVLDEVGGRPELISAAIQSAFLAAKGERAYILVPKGMASMDEFMAIRLHGIGLLMYGSDGIEEVPPMVRHTEDKVVKDGGEVFVDNCNALHMLERLERLERFVQRIKEVDELASRLERLEALYGELSRRLSAFEEPRPSHIKKFVPDSVMDSVSTGMDLPSFMKDNPWLDILADKKQLNA
;
A
#
# COMPACT_ATOMS: atom_id res chain seq x y z
N MET A 1 13.79 21.47 26.76
CA MET A 1 13.24 20.41 27.65
C MET A 1 13.22 19.10 26.87
N VAL A 2 13.47 17.96 27.53
CA VAL A 2 13.57 16.63 26.88
C VAL A 2 12.22 15.90 27.04
N PRO A 3 11.68 15.25 26.00
CA PRO A 3 10.46 14.43 26.11
C PRO A 3 10.68 13.28 27.10
N ARG A 4 9.79 13.15 28.10
CA ARG A 4 9.97 12.19 29.21
C ARG A 4 9.09 10.94 29.07
N THR A 5 7.93 11.05 28.43
CA THR A 5 7.04 9.90 28.20
C THR A 5 7.38 9.20 26.87
N LEU A 6 7.10 7.90 26.78
CA LEU A 6 7.31 7.13 25.55
C LEU A 6 6.47 7.72 24.40
N LEU A 7 5.23 8.13 24.68
CA LEU A 7 4.33 8.75 23.70
C LEU A 7 4.90 10.07 23.16
N GLU A 8 5.39 10.96 24.02
CA GLU A 8 6.04 12.21 23.59
C GLU A 8 7.25 11.93 22.68
N ARG A 9 8.07 10.93 23.02
CA ARG A 9 9.24 10.57 22.19
C ARG A 9 8.82 10.06 20.82
N ILE A 10 7.75 9.26 20.75
CA ILE A 10 7.22 8.75 19.47
C ILE A 10 6.69 9.93 18.64
N VAL A 11 5.93 10.85 19.24
CA VAL A 11 5.42 12.04 18.53
C VAL A 11 6.55 12.94 18.06
N VAL A 12 7.53 13.24 18.92
CA VAL A 12 8.68 14.07 18.54
C VAL A 12 9.44 13.44 17.37
N ASN A 13 9.66 12.11 17.39
CA ASN A 13 10.31 11.41 16.28
C ASN A 13 9.47 11.45 15.00
N HIS A 14 8.16 11.23 15.10
CA HIS A 14 7.25 11.30 13.96
C HIS A 14 7.26 12.70 13.31
N MET A 15 7.12 13.75 14.13
CA MET A 15 7.13 15.14 13.68
C MET A 15 8.50 15.57 13.13
N SER A 16 9.59 15.09 13.73
CA SER A 16 10.95 15.37 13.24
C SER A 16 11.19 14.75 11.86
N ARG A 17 10.63 13.57 11.57
CA ARG A 17 10.69 12.95 10.23
C ARG A 17 9.96 13.76 9.17
N GLN A 18 8.98 14.56 9.58
CA GLN A 18 8.26 15.49 8.70
C GLN A 18 8.98 16.84 8.54
N GLY A 19 10.16 17.01 9.15
CA GLY A 19 10.95 18.24 9.08
C GLY A 19 10.57 19.31 10.11
N LEU A 20 9.72 18.98 11.09
CA LEU A 20 9.32 19.90 12.15
C LEU A 20 10.37 19.93 13.28
N ARG A 21 10.68 21.12 13.79
CA ARG A 21 11.61 21.30 14.91
C ARG A 21 10.84 21.40 16.22
N PHE A 22 11.23 20.61 17.21
CA PHE A 22 10.65 20.67 18.55
C PHE A 22 11.14 21.92 19.31
N GLU A 23 10.21 22.74 19.79
CA GLU A 23 10.51 24.01 20.47
C GLU A 23 10.34 23.89 22.00
N GLY A 24 9.42 23.04 22.46
CA GLY A 24 9.20 22.79 23.87
C GLY A 24 7.87 22.09 24.15
N GLY A 25 7.65 21.71 25.40
CA GLY A 25 6.38 21.11 25.81
C GLY A 25 6.01 21.47 27.25
N SER A 26 4.71 21.67 27.48
CA SER A 26 4.14 21.83 28.82
C SER A 26 3.73 20.46 29.35
N VAL A 27 4.40 20.04 30.42
CA VAL A 27 4.23 18.71 31.03
C VAL A 27 2.88 18.59 31.75
N GLU A 28 2.39 19.67 32.35
CA GLU A 28 1.14 19.67 33.10
C GLU A 28 -0.11 19.58 32.20
N GLU A 29 0.02 19.96 30.93
CA GLU A 29 -1.09 19.96 29.96
C GLU A 29 -0.94 18.89 28.86
N GLY A 30 0.19 18.17 28.83
CA GLY A 30 0.50 17.20 27.77
C GLY A 30 0.65 17.85 26.39
N VAL A 31 1.10 19.10 26.33
CA VAL A 31 1.14 19.89 25.09
C VAL A 31 2.57 19.98 24.57
N LEU A 32 2.79 19.58 23.32
CA LEU A 32 4.06 19.69 22.60
C LEU A 32 3.97 20.74 21.50
N ARG A 33 4.98 21.60 21.41
CA ARG A 33 5.09 22.65 20.38
C ARG A 33 6.22 22.35 19.41
N PHE A 34 5.91 22.52 18.13
CA PHE A 34 6.85 22.36 17.03
C PHE A 34 6.74 23.56 16.09
N VAL A 35 7.84 23.86 15.39
CA VAL A 35 7.88 24.91 14.39
C VAL A 35 8.35 24.30 13.07
N GLY A 36 7.62 24.57 12.00
CA GLY A 36 8.00 24.15 10.66
C GLY A 36 7.43 25.10 9.61
N ASN A 37 8.27 25.46 8.63
CA ASN A 37 7.88 26.32 7.50
C ASN A 37 7.19 27.65 7.93
N GLY A 38 7.60 28.22 9.08
CA GLY A 38 7.03 29.47 9.61
C GLY A 38 5.67 29.31 10.30
N THR A 39 5.11 28.10 10.38
CA THR A 39 3.87 27.81 11.12
C THR A 39 4.19 27.09 12.43
N ALA A 40 3.51 27.50 13.51
CA ALA A 40 3.55 26.78 14.78
C ALA A 40 2.58 25.60 14.74
N TYR A 41 3.06 24.44 15.22
CA TYR A 41 2.30 23.20 15.34
C TYR A 41 2.19 22.88 16.82
N VAL A 42 0.99 22.55 17.27
CA VAL A 42 0.75 22.18 18.65
C VAL A 42 0.11 20.81 18.69
N VAL A 43 0.74 19.86 19.39
CA VAL A 43 0.22 18.50 19.56
C VAL A 43 -0.16 18.32 21.02
N LYS A 44 -1.44 18.02 21.29
CA LYS A 44 -1.91 17.64 22.62
C LYS A 44 -1.95 16.12 22.75
N VAL A 45 -1.23 15.59 23.73
CA VAL A 45 -1.08 14.15 23.99
C VAL A 45 -2.16 13.69 24.96
N LEU A 46 -3.04 12.79 24.53
CA LEU A 46 -3.93 12.05 25.43
C LEU A 46 -3.40 10.64 25.62
N ASP A 47 -3.40 10.20 26.86
CA ASP A 47 -3.05 8.85 27.25
C ASP A 47 -4.29 7.94 27.28
N GLU A 48 -4.08 6.62 27.34
CA GLU A 48 -5.16 5.61 27.35
C GLU A 48 -6.03 5.67 28.62
N VAL A 49 -5.53 6.30 29.68
CA VAL A 49 -6.29 6.54 30.93
C VAL A 49 -7.39 7.57 30.73
N GLY A 50 -7.27 8.41 29.70
CA GLY A 50 -8.21 9.48 29.46
C GLY A 50 -9.57 9.00 28.99
N GLY A 51 -10.61 9.67 29.47
CA GLY A 51 -11.98 9.43 29.00
C GLY A 51 -12.40 10.38 27.85
N ARG A 52 -13.60 10.15 27.32
CA ARG A 52 -14.30 11.13 26.44
C ARG A 52 -14.27 12.60 26.92
N PRO A 53 -14.44 12.94 28.22
CA PRO A 53 -14.38 14.35 28.64
C PRO A 53 -13.02 15.00 28.38
N GLU A 54 -11.93 14.25 28.48
CA GLU A 54 -10.59 14.76 28.20
C GLU A 54 -10.38 14.99 26.72
N LEU A 55 -10.91 14.10 25.87
CA LEU A 55 -10.94 14.29 24.42
C LEU A 55 -11.69 15.57 24.03
N ILE A 56 -12.86 15.81 24.63
CA ILE A 56 -13.65 17.02 24.36
C ILE A 56 -12.90 18.27 24.83
N SER A 57 -12.33 18.24 26.04
CA SER A 57 -11.53 19.35 26.57
C SER A 57 -10.32 19.65 25.67
N ALA A 58 -9.62 18.61 25.23
CA ALA A 58 -8.52 18.71 24.30
C ALA A 58 -8.94 19.25 22.92
N ALA A 59 -10.10 18.82 22.41
CA ALA A 59 -10.68 19.34 21.18
C ALA A 59 -11.01 20.83 21.29
N ILE A 60 -11.62 21.26 22.39
CA ILE A 60 -11.94 22.67 22.63
C ILE A 60 -10.65 23.51 22.68
N GLN A 61 -9.65 23.10 23.46
CA GLN A 61 -8.39 23.82 23.56
C GLN A 61 -7.65 23.87 22.21
N SER A 62 -7.63 22.75 21.48
CA SER A 62 -7.01 22.67 20.17
C SER A 62 -7.74 23.52 19.13
N ALA A 63 -9.07 23.63 19.20
CA ALA A 63 -9.85 24.53 18.35
C ALA A 63 -9.45 26.00 18.59
N PHE A 64 -9.23 26.39 19.84
CA PHE A 64 -8.78 27.76 20.16
C PHE A 64 -7.39 28.06 19.59
N LEU A 65 -6.47 27.09 19.62
CA LEU A 65 -5.14 27.24 19.02
C LEU A 65 -5.22 27.27 17.48
N ALA A 66 -6.05 26.41 16.90
CA ALA A 66 -6.35 26.42 15.47
C ALA A 66 -6.91 27.77 15.01
N ALA A 67 -7.79 28.39 15.80
CA ALA A 67 -8.34 29.71 15.52
C ALA A 67 -7.31 30.85 15.61
N LYS A 68 -6.19 30.65 16.32
CA LYS A 68 -5.07 31.61 16.37
C LYS A 68 -4.11 31.49 15.19
N GLY A 69 -4.36 30.57 14.26
CA GLY A 69 -3.50 30.29 13.10
C GLY A 69 -2.43 29.23 13.36
N GLU A 70 -2.45 28.57 14.52
CA GLU A 70 -1.55 27.44 14.80
C GLU A 70 -2.12 26.14 14.22
N ARG A 71 -1.28 25.22 13.76
CA ARG A 71 -1.73 23.89 13.34
C ARG A 71 -1.87 22.99 14.56
N ALA A 72 -3.09 22.87 15.06
CA ALA A 72 -3.38 22.06 16.24
C ALA A 72 -3.63 20.59 15.86
N TYR A 73 -3.03 19.68 16.63
CA TYR A 73 -3.17 18.23 16.52
C TYR A 73 -3.50 17.64 17.89
N ILE A 74 -4.27 16.55 17.89
CA ILE A 74 -4.54 15.76 19.09
C ILE A 74 -4.03 14.34 18.84
N LEU A 75 -3.17 13.86 19.72
CA LEU A 75 -2.77 12.46 19.77
C LEU A 75 -3.78 11.68 20.60
N VAL A 76 -4.38 10.65 20.00
CA VAL A 76 -5.48 9.87 20.59
C VAL A 76 -5.24 8.38 20.36
N PRO A 77 -5.54 7.49 21.33
CA PRO A 77 -5.53 6.05 21.08
C PRO A 77 -6.66 5.67 20.12
N LYS A 78 -6.40 4.70 19.21
CA LYS A 78 -7.36 4.28 18.16
C LYS A 78 -8.73 3.83 18.68
N GLY A 79 -8.84 3.43 19.96
CA GLY A 79 -10.08 3.00 20.60
C GLY A 79 -10.84 4.07 21.38
N MET A 80 -10.34 5.31 21.48
CA MET A 80 -10.89 6.32 22.39
C MET A 80 -12.16 7.01 21.88
N ALA A 81 -12.32 7.14 20.56
CA ALA A 81 -13.42 7.85 19.93
C ALA A 81 -13.95 7.10 18.70
N SER A 82 -15.19 7.39 18.32
CA SER A 82 -15.76 6.91 17.05
C SER A 82 -15.22 7.70 15.86
N MET A 83 -15.37 7.14 14.66
CA MET A 83 -15.00 7.84 13.43
C MET A 83 -15.78 9.16 13.25
N ASP A 84 -17.05 9.21 13.68
CA ASP A 84 -17.87 10.41 13.61
C ASP A 84 -17.35 11.52 14.54
N GLU A 85 -16.90 11.16 15.74
CA GLU A 85 -16.28 12.09 16.69
C GLU A 85 -14.98 12.67 16.11
N PHE A 86 -14.16 11.82 15.48
CA PHE A 86 -12.95 12.27 14.79
C PHE A 86 -13.23 13.21 13.62
N MET A 87 -14.25 12.89 12.81
CA MET A 87 -14.66 13.75 11.69
C MET A 87 -15.21 15.09 12.18
N ALA A 88 -15.97 15.11 13.27
CA ALA A 88 -16.44 16.34 13.90
C ALA A 88 -15.27 17.22 14.36
N ILE A 89 -14.29 16.64 15.05
CA ILE A 89 -13.07 17.35 15.49
C ILE A 89 -12.29 17.90 14.28
N ARG A 90 -12.20 17.12 13.21
CA ARG A 90 -11.52 17.53 11.98
C ARG A 90 -12.20 18.71 11.29
N LEU A 91 -13.54 18.75 11.29
CA LEU A 91 -14.30 19.90 10.76
C LEU A 91 -13.97 21.19 11.50
N HIS A 92 -13.52 21.12 12.75
CA HIS A 92 -13.06 22.25 13.55
C HIS A 92 -11.62 22.70 13.26
N GLY A 93 -10.97 22.14 12.24
CA GLY A 93 -9.62 22.53 11.84
C GLY A 93 -8.52 21.93 12.71
N ILE A 94 -8.85 20.83 13.42
CA ILE A 94 -7.93 20.12 14.29
C ILE A 94 -7.48 18.85 13.57
N GLY A 95 -6.17 18.58 13.60
CA GLY A 95 -5.57 17.35 13.11
C GLY A 95 -5.64 16.26 14.17
N LEU A 96 -5.66 15.01 13.72
CA LEU A 96 -5.67 13.86 14.61
C LEU A 96 -4.45 12.99 14.33
N LEU A 97 -3.81 12.53 15.39
CA LEU A 97 -2.74 11.55 15.35
C LEU A 97 -3.25 10.35 16.14
N MET A 98 -3.59 9.27 15.46
CA MET A 98 -4.05 8.06 16.12
C MET A 98 -2.87 7.15 16.35
N TYR A 99 -2.64 6.74 17.60
CA TYR A 99 -1.61 5.73 17.89
C TYR A 99 -2.24 4.38 18.21
N GLY A 100 -1.57 3.32 17.74
CA GLY A 100 -1.90 1.93 18.04
C GLY A 100 -0.65 1.04 17.94
N SER A 101 -0.84 -0.28 17.96
CA SER A 101 0.24 -1.26 17.77
C SER A 101 0.99 -1.10 16.44
N ASP A 102 0.30 -0.55 15.44
CA ASP A 102 0.76 -0.52 14.05
C ASP A 102 1.48 0.79 13.69
N GLY A 103 1.59 1.73 14.65
CA GLY A 103 2.23 3.03 14.48
C GLY A 103 1.29 4.22 14.70
N ILE A 104 1.72 5.39 14.21
CA ILE A 104 0.92 6.64 14.24
C ILE A 104 0.29 6.85 12.86
N GLU A 105 -1.03 6.92 12.83
CA GLU A 105 -1.83 7.31 11.67
C GLU A 105 -2.20 8.79 11.77
N GLU A 106 -1.86 9.57 10.76
CA GLU A 106 -2.13 11.00 10.72
C GLU A 106 -3.36 11.32 9.87
N VAL A 107 -4.28 12.06 10.46
CA VAL A 107 -5.38 12.72 9.76
C VAL A 107 -5.14 14.23 9.85
N PRO A 108 -4.70 14.88 8.76
CA PRO A 108 -4.36 16.30 8.82
C PRO A 108 -5.60 17.17 9.07
N PRO A 109 -5.41 18.34 9.71
CA PRO A 109 -6.50 19.28 9.97
C PRO A 109 -7.16 19.71 8.67
N MET A 110 -8.49 19.86 8.70
CA MET A 110 -9.17 20.50 7.58
C MET A 110 -8.82 21.99 7.61
N VAL A 111 -8.08 22.46 6.59
CA VAL A 111 -7.73 23.87 6.48
C VAL A 111 -9.03 24.67 6.39
N ARG A 112 -9.39 25.32 7.49
CA ARG A 112 -10.40 26.37 7.46
C ARG A 112 -9.71 27.54 6.80
N HIS A 113 -10.22 27.95 5.64
CA HIS A 113 -10.03 29.31 5.20
C HIS A 113 -10.75 30.17 6.23
N THR A 114 -10.05 30.54 7.31
CA THR A 114 -10.43 31.74 8.03
C THR A 114 -10.27 32.83 6.99
N GLU A 115 -11.38 33.27 6.40
CA GLU A 115 -11.46 34.63 5.91
C GLU A 115 -10.92 35.46 7.08
N ASP A 116 -9.70 35.96 6.93
CA ASP A 116 -9.12 36.84 7.92
C ASP A 116 -10.09 38.01 8.01
N LYS A 117 -10.94 37.99 9.04
CA LYS A 117 -11.65 39.19 9.48
C LYS A 117 -10.61 40.07 10.14
N VAL A 118 -9.75 40.62 9.30
CA VAL A 118 -9.05 41.87 9.58
C VAL A 118 -10.17 42.89 9.71
N VAL A 119 -10.57 43.17 10.94
CA VAL A 119 -11.29 44.40 11.26
C VAL A 119 -10.31 45.53 10.95
N LYS A 120 -10.37 46.02 9.72
CA LYS A 120 -9.82 47.32 9.33
C LYS A 120 -10.94 48.11 8.71
N ASP A 121 -11.32 49.12 9.48
CA ASP A 121 -12.04 50.29 9.03
C ASP A 121 -11.32 50.88 7.80
N GLY A 122 -12.08 51.26 6.77
CA GLY A 122 -11.56 51.87 5.54
C GLY A 122 -11.06 50.87 4.50
N GLY A 123 -11.75 50.82 3.37
CA GLY A 123 -11.60 49.79 2.34
C GLY A 123 -10.31 49.84 1.52
N GLU A 124 -9.95 48.68 1.00
CA GLU A 124 -9.24 48.47 -0.27
C GLU A 124 -9.40 46.99 -0.65
N VAL A 125 -9.75 46.75 -1.91
CA VAL A 125 -9.95 45.42 -2.50
C VAL A 125 -8.59 44.73 -2.60
N PHE A 126 -8.38 43.67 -1.81
CA PHE A 126 -7.26 42.75 -1.99
C PHE A 126 -7.78 41.45 -2.58
N VAL A 127 -7.36 41.17 -3.82
CA VAL A 127 -7.65 39.92 -4.52
C VAL A 127 -6.72 38.82 -3.97
N ASP A 128 -7.33 37.69 -3.62
CA ASP A 128 -6.75 36.47 -3.05
C ASP A 128 -5.73 35.76 -3.97
N ASN A 129 -4.54 36.33 -4.17
CA ASN A 129 -3.48 35.67 -4.95
C ASN A 129 -2.90 34.42 -4.24
N CYS A 130 -2.95 34.36 -2.90
CA CYS A 130 -2.48 33.19 -2.16
C CYS A 130 -3.43 31.99 -2.25
N ASN A 131 -4.75 32.23 -2.37
CA ASN A 131 -5.73 31.14 -2.55
C ASN A 131 -5.62 30.53 -3.95
N ALA A 132 -5.38 31.34 -4.97
CA ALA A 132 -5.20 30.87 -6.34
C ALA A 132 -3.96 29.97 -6.48
N LEU A 133 -2.82 30.35 -5.90
CA LEU A 133 -1.59 29.55 -5.96
C LEU A 133 -1.72 28.22 -5.22
N HIS A 134 -2.33 28.21 -4.04
CA HIS A 134 -2.56 26.98 -3.28
C HIS A 134 -3.59 26.06 -3.96
N MET A 135 -4.60 26.63 -4.64
CA MET A 135 -5.54 25.87 -5.47
C MET A 135 -4.85 25.25 -6.69
N LEU A 136 -3.93 25.98 -7.33
CA LEU A 136 -3.15 25.46 -8.47
C LEU A 136 -2.24 24.30 -8.07
N GLU A 137 -1.51 24.42 -6.95
CA GLU A 137 -0.67 23.33 -6.44
C GLU A 137 -1.50 22.08 -6.11
N ARG A 138 -2.69 22.30 -5.56
CA ARG A 138 -3.64 21.22 -5.22
C ARG A 138 -4.23 20.57 -6.48
N LEU A 139 -4.53 21.36 -7.51
CA LEU A 139 -4.97 20.85 -8.82
C LEU A 139 -3.87 20.04 -9.50
N GLU A 140 -2.62 20.51 -9.49
CA GLU A 140 -1.47 19.78 -10.05
C GLU A 140 -1.24 18.45 -9.31
N ARG A 141 -1.42 18.44 -7.98
CA ARG A 141 -1.34 17.21 -7.19
C ARG A 141 -2.45 16.24 -7.56
N LEU A 142 -3.69 16.72 -7.71
CA LEU A 142 -4.85 15.93 -8.12
C LEU A 142 -4.66 15.35 -9.52
N GLU A 143 -4.16 16.14 -10.46
CA GLU A 143 -3.87 15.71 -11.83
C GLU A 143 -2.85 14.57 -11.85
N ARG A 144 -1.76 14.69 -11.08
CA ARG A 144 -0.78 13.60 -10.91
C ARG A 144 -1.35 12.33 -10.27
N PHE A 145 -2.36 12.46 -9.40
CA PHE A 145 -3.05 11.28 -8.84
C PHE A 145 -3.96 10.64 -9.88
N VAL A 146 -4.74 11.43 -10.62
CA VAL A 146 -5.60 10.93 -11.70
C VAL A 146 -4.79 10.23 -12.78
N GLN A 147 -3.62 10.78 -13.14
CA GLN A 147 -2.73 10.15 -14.12
C GLN A 147 -2.24 8.78 -13.66
N ARG A 148 -1.81 8.65 -12.40
CA ARG A 148 -1.42 7.35 -11.83
C ARG A 148 -2.56 6.35 -11.78
N ILE A 149 -3.79 6.80 -11.50
CA ILE A 149 -4.96 5.91 -11.52
C ILE A 149 -5.21 5.39 -12.94
N LYS A 150 -5.08 6.24 -13.97
CA LYS A 150 -5.20 5.81 -15.37
C LYS A 150 -4.14 4.78 -15.74
N GLU A 151 -2.89 4.97 -15.31
CA GLU A 151 -1.81 4.00 -15.52
C GLU A 151 -2.12 2.64 -14.87
N VAL A 152 -2.64 2.66 -13.64
CA VAL A 152 -3.06 1.42 -12.95
C VAL A 152 -4.21 0.73 -13.69
N ASP A 153 -5.18 1.49 -14.18
CA ASP A 153 -6.33 0.96 -14.92
C ASP A 153 -5.92 0.36 -16.28
N GLU A 154 -4.97 0.99 -16.96
CA GLU A 154 -4.37 0.46 -18.19
C GLU A 154 -3.57 -0.83 -17.93
N LEU A 155 -2.78 -0.87 -16.84
CA LEU A 155 -2.07 -2.07 -16.42
C LEU A 155 -3.02 -3.20 -16.06
N ALA A 156 -4.12 -2.91 -15.34
CA ALA A 156 -5.15 -3.87 -15.01
C ALA A 156 -5.80 -4.44 -16.28
N SER A 157 -6.18 -3.59 -17.23
CA SER A 157 -6.71 -3.99 -18.53
C SER A 157 -5.73 -4.85 -19.33
N ARG A 158 -4.42 -4.57 -19.23
CA ARG A 158 -3.38 -5.36 -19.91
C ARG A 158 -3.20 -6.73 -19.26
N LEU A 159 -3.26 -6.80 -17.93
CA LEU A 159 -3.24 -8.06 -17.19
C LEU A 159 -4.45 -8.93 -17.53
N GLU A 160 -5.65 -8.35 -17.56
CA GLU A 160 -6.87 -9.07 -17.94
C GLU A 160 -6.77 -9.68 -19.34
N ARG A 161 -6.22 -8.93 -20.31
CA ARG A 161 -5.94 -9.45 -21.67
C ARG A 161 -4.91 -10.59 -21.65
N LEU A 162 -3.85 -10.47 -20.86
CA LEU A 162 -2.83 -11.51 -20.73
C LEU A 162 -3.40 -12.78 -20.08
N GLU A 163 -4.24 -12.63 -19.06
CA GLU A 163 -4.94 -13.75 -18.41
C GLU A 163 -5.91 -14.42 -19.38
N ALA A 164 -6.64 -13.66 -20.19
CA ALA A 164 -7.50 -14.22 -21.23
C ALA A 164 -6.71 -15.00 -22.29
N LEU A 165 -5.57 -14.46 -22.74
CA LEU A 165 -4.68 -15.15 -23.68
C LEU A 165 -4.07 -16.40 -23.06
N TYR A 166 -3.64 -16.33 -21.79
CA TYR A 166 -3.13 -17.48 -21.05
C TYR A 166 -4.19 -18.55 -20.86
N GLY A 167 -5.43 -18.16 -20.55
CA GLY A 167 -6.58 -19.07 -20.45
C GLY A 167 -6.87 -19.78 -21.77
N GLU A 168 -6.82 -19.07 -22.89
CA GLU A 168 -7.00 -19.68 -24.22
C GLU A 168 -5.84 -20.60 -24.61
N LEU A 169 -4.58 -20.20 -24.32
CA LEU A 169 -3.40 -21.04 -24.53
C LEU A 169 -3.45 -22.30 -23.65
N SER A 170 -3.80 -22.14 -22.38
CA SER A 170 -3.99 -23.24 -21.44
C SER A 170 -5.06 -24.19 -21.94
N ARG A 171 -6.22 -23.68 -22.38
CA ARG A 171 -7.30 -24.49 -22.97
C ARG A 171 -6.85 -25.23 -24.23
N ARG A 172 -6.08 -24.58 -25.11
CA ARG A 172 -5.52 -25.23 -26.31
C ARG A 172 -4.52 -26.33 -25.94
N LEU A 173 -3.64 -26.07 -24.97
CA LEU A 173 -2.71 -27.08 -24.47
C LEU A 173 -3.46 -28.24 -23.83
N SER A 174 -4.46 -27.99 -22.99
CA SER A 174 -5.35 -29.03 -22.46
C SER A 174 -6.05 -29.83 -23.56
N ALA A 175 -6.44 -29.21 -24.67
CA ALA A 175 -7.04 -29.89 -25.81
C ALA A 175 -6.03 -30.75 -26.60
N PHE A 176 -4.74 -30.37 -26.62
CA PHE A 176 -3.66 -31.22 -27.13
C PHE A 176 -3.24 -32.31 -26.14
N GLU A 177 -3.54 -32.11 -24.86
CA GLU A 177 -3.23 -33.00 -23.75
C GLU A 177 -4.39 -33.96 -23.41
N GLU A 178 -5.53 -33.85 -24.12
CA GLU A 178 -6.56 -34.89 -24.08
C GLU A 178 -5.98 -36.24 -24.53
N PRO A 179 -6.35 -37.32 -23.81
CA PRO A 179 -5.50 -38.48 -23.66
C PRO A 179 -5.37 -39.25 -24.96
N ARG A 180 -4.13 -39.46 -25.39
CA ARG A 180 -3.79 -40.64 -26.20
C ARG A 180 -4.50 -41.84 -25.58
N PRO A 181 -5.29 -42.63 -26.33
CA PRO A 181 -5.89 -43.83 -25.76
C PRO A 181 -4.76 -44.67 -25.19
N SER A 182 -4.82 -44.89 -23.88
CA SER A 182 -3.92 -45.70 -23.09
C SER A 182 -4.06 -47.17 -23.50
N HIS A 183 -3.51 -47.52 -24.67
CA HIS A 183 -3.21 -48.91 -25.02
C HIS A 183 -1.82 -49.28 -24.47
N ILE A 184 -1.68 -49.20 -23.15
CA ILE A 184 -0.64 -49.94 -22.46
C ILE A 184 -1.36 -51.08 -21.74
N LYS A 185 -1.53 -52.20 -22.47
CA LYS A 185 -1.79 -53.49 -21.83
C LYS A 185 -0.66 -53.71 -20.85
N LYS A 186 -0.98 -53.71 -19.55
CA LYS A 186 -0.12 -54.29 -18.52
C LYS A 186 0.03 -55.78 -18.86
N PHE A 187 1.09 -56.13 -19.57
CA PHE A 187 1.50 -57.51 -19.70
C PHE A 187 2.21 -57.86 -18.39
N VAL A 188 1.55 -58.65 -17.57
CA VAL A 188 2.18 -59.36 -16.45
C VAL A 188 3.19 -60.31 -17.09
N PRO A 189 4.50 -60.26 -16.75
CA PRO A 189 5.41 -61.30 -17.19
C PRO A 189 5.19 -62.50 -16.28
N ASP A 190 4.35 -63.44 -16.72
CA ASP A 190 4.47 -64.80 -16.22
C ASP A 190 5.73 -65.41 -16.83
N SER A 191 6.62 -65.76 -15.91
CA SER A 191 7.84 -66.51 -16.15
C SER A 191 7.52 -67.82 -16.86
N VAL A 192 7.83 -67.90 -18.15
CA VAL A 192 8.15 -69.17 -18.80
C VAL A 192 9.34 -68.93 -19.73
N MET A 193 10.51 -69.36 -19.28
CA MET A 193 11.61 -69.70 -20.17
C MET A 193 11.11 -70.76 -21.14
N ASP A 194 11.17 -70.52 -22.44
CA ASP A 194 11.59 -71.58 -23.35
C ASP A 194 12.12 -71.07 -24.69
N SER A 195 13.29 -71.62 -25.01
CA SER A 195 13.95 -71.88 -26.30
C SER A 195 14.01 -70.84 -27.43
N VAL A 196 15.25 -70.65 -27.87
CA VAL A 196 15.75 -69.96 -29.06
C VAL A 196 15.21 -70.58 -30.37
N SER A 197 14.83 -69.74 -31.32
CA SER A 197 15.01 -70.03 -32.75
C SER A 197 15.14 -68.74 -33.57
N THR A 198 16.26 -68.68 -34.28
CA THR A 198 16.63 -67.79 -35.38
C THR A 198 15.51 -67.60 -36.40
N GLY A 199 15.27 -66.35 -36.81
CA GLY A 199 14.39 -66.01 -37.93
C GLY A 199 13.29 -65.01 -37.60
N MET A 200 13.56 -63.98 -36.80
CA MET A 200 12.63 -62.85 -36.68
C MET A 200 12.80 -61.95 -37.90
N ASP A 201 11.91 -62.13 -38.87
CA ASP A 201 11.68 -61.19 -39.97
C ASP A 201 11.33 -59.84 -39.34
N LEU A 202 12.21 -58.84 -39.51
CA LEU A 202 12.02 -57.52 -38.90
C LEU A 202 10.68 -56.93 -39.40
N PRO A 203 9.91 -56.25 -38.54
CA PRO A 203 8.71 -55.53 -38.96
C PRO A 203 9.02 -54.61 -40.15
N SER A 204 8.10 -54.51 -41.12
CA SER A 204 8.32 -53.79 -42.39
C SER A 204 8.80 -52.34 -42.21
N PHE A 205 8.39 -51.66 -41.14
CA PHE A 205 8.81 -50.30 -40.81
C PHE A 205 10.27 -50.18 -40.34
N MET A 206 10.90 -51.28 -39.89
CA MET A 206 12.30 -51.28 -39.43
C MET A 206 13.28 -51.64 -40.54
N LYS A 207 12.84 -52.14 -41.70
CA LYS A 207 13.74 -52.56 -42.78
C LYS A 207 14.51 -51.39 -43.42
N ASP A 208 13.93 -50.19 -43.41
CA ASP A 208 14.49 -49.00 -44.05
C ASP A 208 15.10 -47.99 -43.06
N ASN A 209 15.53 -48.44 -41.88
CA ASN A 209 16.11 -47.53 -40.88
C ASN A 209 17.65 -47.44 -41.02
N PRO A 210 18.22 -46.29 -41.44
CA PRO A 210 19.66 -46.12 -41.62
C PRO A 210 20.45 -46.19 -40.31
N TRP A 211 19.79 -46.17 -39.15
CA TRP A 211 20.43 -46.32 -37.84
C TRP A 211 20.74 -47.78 -37.49
N LEU A 212 20.11 -48.76 -38.17
CA LEU A 212 20.41 -50.17 -37.95
C LEU A 212 21.84 -50.52 -38.36
N ASP A 213 22.32 -49.98 -39.47
CA ASP A 213 23.69 -50.20 -39.95
C ASP A 213 24.71 -49.66 -38.94
N ILE A 214 24.46 -48.47 -38.41
CA ILE A 214 25.32 -47.83 -37.41
C ILE A 214 25.36 -48.62 -36.09
N LEU A 215 24.22 -49.19 -35.69
CA LEU A 215 24.12 -49.97 -34.44
C LEU A 215 24.68 -51.39 -34.57
N ALA A 216 24.56 -52.01 -35.75
CA ALA A 216 25.16 -53.32 -36.03
C ALA A 216 26.69 -53.23 -36.01
N ASP A 217 27.25 -52.20 -36.62
CA ASP A 217 28.71 -52.00 -36.73
C ASP A 217 29.36 -51.76 -35.35
N LYS A 218 28.69 -50.98 -34.50
CA LYS A 218 29.15 -50.68 -33.15
C LYS A 218 29.13 -51.87 -32.20
N LYS A 219 28.33 -52.90 -32.51
CA LYS A 219 28.25 -54.14 -31.72
C LYS A 219 29.38 -55.11 -32.07
N GLN A 220 29.92 -55.06 -33.29
CA GLN A 220 31.07 -55.87 -33.70
C GLN A 220 32.41 -55.32 -33.17
N LEU A 221 32.48 -54.01 -32.89
CA LEU A 221 33.68 -53.37 -32.33
C LEU A 221 33.86 -53.53 -30.81
N ASN A 222 32.85 -54.04 -30.10
CA ASN A 222 32.87 -54.26 -28.65
C ASN A 222 32.77 -55.75 -28.28
N ALA A 223 33.11 -56.65 -29.20
CA ALA A 223 33.14 -58.11 -28.99
C ALA A 223 34.58 -58.64 -29.03
#